data_AF-A0A6G1R3Z0-F1
#
_entry.id   AF-A0A6G1R3Z0-F1
#
_cell.length_a   1.000
_cell.length_b   1.000
_cell.length_c   1.000
_cell.angle_alpha   90.00
_cell.angle_beta   90.00
_cell.angle_gamma   90.00
#
_symmetry.space_group_name_H-M   'P 1'
#
loop_
_entity.id
_entity.type
_entity.pdbx_description
1 polymer ?
#
loop_
_entity_poly.entity_id
_entity_poly.type
_entity_poly.pdbx_seq_one_letter_code
_entity_poly.pdbx_strand_id
1 'polypeptide(L)'
;GSSSGLKLKVPELSINGTQHVVQAGQTLNLTCRGEMVHSWSLPETLSKDSKRLKVIKYACGRNGKQSCSSLTLSRTQASDTGNYSCRYPTSPVKKKKESTVYVFINDTSNPFVEMHSDIPKIIHMTLGREVIIPCRVTAPNITVTLKKIPPETLIPDGKTIIWDSMKGFRIPKATYRFIGLLSCEATVGGHKYSTKYLTH
;
A
#
# COMPACT_ATOMS: atom_id res chain seq x y z
N GLY A 1 -2.41 -40.08 19.27
CA GLY A 1 -2.07 -39.51 17.94
C GLY A 1 -1.32 -38.21 18.13
N SER A 2 -0.04 -38.18 17.76
CA SER A 2 0.83 -37.02 17.96
C SER A 2 0.51 -35.94 16.94
N SER A 3 -0.18 -34.87 17.36
CA SER A 3 -0.36 -33.66 16.56
C SER A 3 0.93 -32.84 16.66
N SER A 4 1.82 -33.09 15.72
CA SER A 4 3.01 -32.29 15.45
C SER A 4 2.61 -30.82 15.31
N GLY A 5 2.93 -29.99 16.31
CA GLY A 5 2.71 -28.55 16.23
C GLY A 5 3.46 -27.97 15.04
N LEU A 6 2.73 -27.54 14.02
CA LEU A 6 3.31 -26.94 12.81
C LEU A 6 4.13 -25.70 13.18
N LYS A 7 5.46 -25.77 13.00
CA LYS A 7 6.36 -24.62 13.11
C LYS A 7 6.06 -23.65 11.98
N LEU A 8 5.53 -22.47 12.31
CA LEU A 8 5.22 -21.42 11.36
C LEU A 8 6.52 -20.80 10.81
N LYS A 9 6.81 -21.02 9.52
CA LYS A 9 8.00 -20.49 8.85
C LYS A 9 8.00 -18.96 8.77
N VAL A 10 6.81 -18.35 8.70
CA VAL A 10 6.51 -16.90 8.69
C VAL A 10 5.32 -16.64 9.62
N PRO A 11 5.15 -15.41 10.15
CA PRO A 11 3.96 -15.07 10.93
C PRO A 11 2.69 -15.22 10.08
N GLU A 12 1.57 -15.55 10.70
CA GLU A 12 0.27 -15.69 10.05
C GLU A 12 -0.57 -14.43 10.33
N LEU A 13 -1.11 -13.80 9.29
CA LEU A 13 -2.03 -12.66 9.42
C LEU A 13 -3.48 -13.16 9.46
N SER A 14 -4.37 -12.46 10.17
CA SER A 14 -5.80 -12.79 10.21
C SER A 14 -6.55 -12.57 8.90
N ILE A 15 -5.95 -11.83 7.96
CA ILE A 15 -6.52 -11.63 6.63
C ILE A 15 -5.94 -12.71 5.71
N ASN A 16 -6.84 -13.51 5.15
CA ASN A 16 -6.49 -14.48 4.11
C ASN A 16 -6.44 -13.76 2.76
N GLY A 17 -5.23 -13.52 2.24
CA GLY A 17 -5.02 -12.92 0.92
C GLY A 17 -3.92 -11.86 0.91
N THR A 18 -3.74 -11.23 -0.24
CA THR A 18 -2.74 -10.18 -0.46
C THR A 18 -3.31 -8.76 -0.31
N GLN A 19 -4.65 -8.62 -0.33
CA GLN A 19 -5.35 -7.35 -0.32
C GLN A 19 -6.54 -7.38 0.65
N HIS A 20 -6.86 -6.22 1.23
CA HIS A 20 -8.03 -5.99 2.08
C HIS A 20 -8.61 -4.60 1.84
N VAL A 21 -9.92 -4.44 1.95
CA VAL A 21 -10.61 -3.15 1.76
C VAL A 21 -11.36 -2.77 3.03
N VAL A 22 -11.18 -1.54 3.49
CA VAL A 22 -11.86 -0.93 4.64
C VAL A 22 -12.43 0.41 4.20
N GLN A 23 -13.59 0.82 4.69
CA GLN A 23 -14.13 2.15 4.36
C GLN A 23 -13.46 3.23 5.22
N ALA A 24 -13.29 4.43 4.67
CA ALA A 24 -12.81 5.58 5.45
C ALA A 24 -13.70 5.84 6.69
N GLY A 25 -13.08 6.30 7.78
CA GLY A 25 -13.72 6.51 9.07
C GLY A 25 -13.91 5.24 9.92
N GLN A 26 -13.82 4.05 9.33
CA GLN A 26 -13.94 2.79 10.07
C GLN A 26 -12.66 2.47 10.86
N THR A 27 -12.68 1.31 11.53
CA THR A 27 -11.54 0.79 12.29
C THR A 27 -10.97 -0.43 11.59
N LEU A 28 -9.68 -0.38 11.27
CA LEU A 28 -8.91 -1.52 10.77
C LEU A 28 -8.38 -2.33 11.95
N ASN A 29 -8.66 -3.64 11.95
CA ASN A 29 -8.13 -4.59 12.93
C ASN A 29 -7.35 -5.70 12.20
N LEU A 30 -6.06 -5.77 12.44
CA LEU A 30 -5.19 -6.84 11.95
C LEU A 30 -4.65 -7.60 13.15
N THR A 31 -4.69 -8.92 13.09
CA THR A 31 -4.00 -9.76 14.07
C THR A 31 -2.94 -10.59 13.37
N CYS A 32 -1.85 -10.83 14.08
CA CYS A 32 -0.70 -11.57 13.61
C CYS A 32 -0.34 -12.61 14.66
N ARG A 33 -0.12 -13.85 14.24
CA ARG A 33 0.23 -14.97 15.09
C ARG A 33 1.53 -15.60 14.63
N GLY A 34 2.40 -15.97 15.56
CA GLY A 34 3.62 -16.66 15.21
C GLY A 34 4.41 -17.15 16.42
N GLU A 35 5.60 -17.69 16.17
CA GLU A 35 6.49 -18.16 17.24
C GLU A 35 7.09 -16.98 18.01
N MET A 36 7.51 -15.93 17.29
CA MET A 36 8.10 -14.73 17.90
C MET A 36 7.70 -13.50 17.09
N VAL A 37 6.50 -12.95 17.31
CA VAL A 37 6.05 -11.74 16.62
C VAL A 37 6.78 -10.51 17.18
N HIS A 38 7.57 -9.85 16.34
CA HIS A 38 8.46 -8.78 16.78
C HIS A 38 7.88 -7.38 16.56
N SER A 39 7.48 -7.03 15.34
CA SER A 39 7.04 -5.67 15.03
C SER A 39 6.15 -5.59 13.80
N TRP A 40 5.48 -4.45 13.66
CA TRP A 40 4.71 -4.09 12.48
C TRP A 40 5.49 -3.09 11.61
N SER A 41 5.42 -3.29 10.30
CA SER A 41 5.70 -2.29 9.27
C SER A 41 4.39 -1.66 8.86
N LEU A 42 4.37 -0.33 8.80
CA LEU A 42 3.20 0.47 8.43
C LEU A 42 3.47 1.20 7.12
N PRO A 43 2.43 1.72 6.43
CA PRO A 43 2.60 2.66 5.34
C PRO A 43 3.41 3.89 5.79
N GLU A 44 4.19 4.49 4.88
CA GLU A 44 5.08 5.62 5.20
C GLU A 44 4.36 6.85 5.75
N THR A 45 3.11 7.03 5.33
CA THR A 45 2.19 8.10 5.75
C THR A 45 1.64 7.91 7.17
N LEU A 46 1.77 6.72 7.76
CA LEU A 46 1.23 6.41 9.08
C LEU A 46 2.36 6.34 10.13
N SER A 47 2.41 7.36 11.00
CA SER A 47 3.34 7.37 12.13
C SER A 47 2.99 6.31 13.17
N LYS A 48 4.04 5.69 13.75
CA LYS A 48 3.92 4.75 14.87
C LYS A 48 3.39 5.40 16.15
N ASP A 49 3.57 6.71 16.31
CA ASP A 49 3.12 7.47 17.48
C ASP A 49 1.71 8.07 17.30
N SER A 50 1.03 7.71 16.20
CA SER A 50 -0.33 8.16 15.94
C SER A 50 -1.27 7.73 17.07
N LYS A 51 -2.00 8.68 17.66
CA LYS A 51 -3.04 8.40 18.66
C LYS A 51 -4.17 7.48 18.15
N ARG A 52 -4.31 7.34 16.84
CA ARG A 52 -5.30 6.46 16.20
C ARG A 52 -4.86 5.00 16.17
N LEU A 53 -3.55 4.76 16.29
CA LEU A 53 -2.92 3.45 16.18
C LEU A 53 -2.69 2.86 17.57
N LYS A 54 -3.10 1.61 17.76
CA LYS A 54 -2.82 0.82 18.96
C LYS A 54 -2.27 -0.53 18.56
N VAL A 55 -1.10 -0.88 19.09
CA VAL A 55 -0.48 -2.20 18.90
C VAL A 55 -0.37 -2.89 20.24
N ILE A 56 -0.94 -4.09 20.35
CA ILE A 56 -0.92 -4.90 21.57
C ILE A 56 -0.23 -6.22 21.23
N LYS A 57 0.61 -6.72 22.14
CA LYS A 57 1.23 -8.05 22.05
C LYS A 57 0.77 -8.91 23.22
N TYR A 58 0.50 -10.17 22.98
CA TYR A 58 0.01 -11.11 23.99
C TYR A 58 0.38 -12.55 23.64
N ALA A 59 0.39 -13.43 24.64
CA ALA A 59 0.59 -14.87 24.43
C ALA A 59 -0.70 -15.52 23.92
N CYS A 60 -0.59 -16.46 22.98
CA CYS A 60 -1.72 -17.14 22.35
C CYS A 60 -1.37 -18.59 21.96
N GLY A 61 -2.34 -19.32 21.40
CA GLY A 61 -2.18 -20.71 20.98
C GLY A 61 -2.35 -21.73 22.11
N ARG A 62 -2.31 -23.03 21.76
CA ARG A 62 -2.41 -24.12 22.75
C ARG A 62 -1.20 -24.03 23.70
N ASN A 63 -1.48 -23.77 24.98
CA ASN A 63 -0.52 -23.60 26.08
C ASN A 63 0.32 -22.31 26.03
N GLY A 64 -0.13 -21.25 25.34
CA GLY A 64 0.55 -19.93 25.34
C GLY A 64 1.94 -19.91 24.69
N LYS A 65 2.29 -20.97 23.93
CA LYS A 65 3.60 -21.12 23.27
C LYS A 65 3.79 -20.23 22.04
N GLN A 66 2.77 -19.48 21.62
CA GLN A 66 2.83 -18.59 20.48
C GLN A 66 2.67 -17.14 20.91
N SER A 67 3.29 -16.26 20.15
CA SER A 67 3.18 -14.81 20.30
C SER A 67 2.16 -14.29 19.29
N CYS A 68 1.19 -13.53 19.78
CA CYS A 68 0.23 -12.81 18.95
C CYS A 68 0.44 -11.30 19.10
N SER A 69 0.10 -10.57 18.05
CA SER A 69 0.01 -9.11 18.09
C SER A 69 -1.23 -8.63 17.34
N SER A 70 -1.97 -7.71 17.96
CA SER A 70 -3.10 -7.02 17.35
C SER A 70 -2.73 -5.58 17.04
N LEU A 71 -3.02 -5.13 15.82
CA LEU A 71 -2.94 -3.76 15.37
C LEU A 71 -4.36 -3.25 15.13
N THR A 72 -4.72 -2.18 15.82
CA THR A 72 -5.98 -1.47 15.65
C THR A 72 -5.70 -0.05 15.19
N LEU A 73 -6.28 0.35 14.07
CA LEU A 73 -6.20 1.70 13.55
C LEU A 73 -7.62 2.26 13.44
N SER A 74 -7.95 3.20 14.32
CA SER A 74 -9.26 3.87 14.36
C SER A 74 -9.32 5.04 13.38
N ARG A 75 -10.54 5.40 12.93
CA ARG A 75 -10.80 6.54 12.03
C ARG A 75 -9.82 6.52 10.85
N THR A 76 -9.86 5.44 10.07
CA THR A 76 -8.98 5.24 8.93
C THR A 76 -9.20 6.33 7.87
N GLN A 77 -8.12 6.81 7.28
CA GLN A 77 -8.14 7.86 6.24
C GLN A 77 -7.48 7.35 4.95
N ALA A 78 -7.78 7.99 3.82
CA ALA A 78 -7.21 7.65 2.50
C ALA A 78 -5.69 7.41 2.53
N SER A 79 -4.96 8.30 3.22
CA SER A 79 -3.51 8.24 3.35
C SER A 79 -3.01 7.02 4.14
N ASP A 80 -3.84 6.35 4.94
CA ASP A 80 -3.47 5.12 5.65
C ASP A 80 -3.42 3.89 4.70
N THR A 81 -3.73 4.06 3.42
CA THR A 81 -3.67 3.02 2.38
C THR A 81 -2.23 2.60 2.08
N GLY A 82 -1.93 1.30 2.20
CA GLY A 82 -0.61 0.77 1.91
C GLY A 82 -0.35 -0.62 2.46
N ASN A 83 0.93 -1.00 2.51
CA ASN A 83 1.37 -2.27 3.05
C ASN A 83 1.40 -2.27 4.58
N TYR A 84 0.76 -3.27 5.18
CA TYR A 84 0.87 -3.60 6.60
C TYR A 84 1.55 -4.95 6.72
N SER A 85 2.73 -4.97 7.34
CA SER A 85 3.54 -6.20 7.46
C SER A 85 3.81 -6.55 8.90
N CYS A 86 3.54 -7.80 9.27
CA CYS A 86 3.96 -8.36 10.54
C CYS A 86 5.30 -9.11 10.39
N ARG A 87 6.27 -8.81 11.25
CA ARG A 87 7.65 -9.30 11.12
C ARG A 87 8.08 -10.16 12.30
N TYR A 88 8.84 -11.20 12.01
CA TYR A 88 9.71 -11.86 13.00
C TYR A 88 11.01 -11.07 13.22
N PRO A 89 11.71 -11.28 14.35
CA PRO A 89 13.02 -10.71 14.55
C PRO A 89 13.94 -11.18 13.42
N THR A 90 14.62 -10.23 12.79
CA THR A 90 15.56 -10.53 11.72
C THR A 90 16.96 -10.68 12.31
N SER A 91 17.68 -11.71 11.87
CA SER A 91 19.12 -11.86 12.10
C SER A 91 19.84 -11.52 10.79
N PRO A 92 21.06 -10.94 10.81
CA PRO A 92 21.80 -10.55 9.59
C PRO A 92 21.95 -11.69 8.58
N VAL A 93 21.94 -12.93 9.06
CA VAL A 93 22.20 -14.15 8.27
C VAL A 93 20.92 -14.75 7.66
N LYS A 94 19.72 -14.34 8.10
CA LYS A 94 18.45 -14.97 7.70
C LYS A 94 17.59 -14.02 6.87
N LYS A 95 16.95 -14.55 5.83
CA LYS A 95 15.93 -13.84 5.04
C LYS A 95 14.85 -13.26 5.95
N LYS A 96 14.37 -12.05 5.63
CA LYS A 96 13.22 -11.41 6.30
C LYS A 96 12.02 -12.35 6.24
N LYS A 97 11.53 -12.75 7.41
CA LYS A 97 10.32 -13.55 7.59
C LYS A 97 9.20 -12.62 8.02
N GLU A 98 8.40 -12.21 7.05
CA GLU A 98 7.27 -11.32 7.26
C GLU A 98 6.06 -11.78 6.45
N SER A 99 4.89 -11.38 6.91
CA SER A 99 3.64 -11.51 6.17
C SER A 99 3.06 -10.13 5.98
N THR A 100 2.62 -9.85 4.76
CA THR A 100 2.21 -8.52 4.32
C THR A 100 0.82 -8.60 3.70
N VAL A 101 -0.02 -7.62 4.03
CA VAL A 101 -1.30 -7.36 3.36
C VAL A 101 -1.31 -5.91 2.90
N TYR A 102 -1.78 -5.65 1.68
CA TYR A 102 -2.05 -4.30 1.23
C TYR A 102 -3.49 -3.93 1.60
N VAL A 103 -3.65 -2.88 2.40
CA VAL A 103 -4.96 -2.41 2.84
C VAL A 103 -5.34 -1.16 2.07
N PHE A 104 -6.47 -1.24 1.36
CA PHE A 104 -7.17 -0.14 0.71
C PHE A 104 -8.14 0.51 1.70
N ILE A 105 -7.96 1.80 1.98
CA ILE A 105 -8.92 2.58 2.76
C ILE A 105 -9.80 3.35 1.78
N ASN A 106 -10.89 2.74 1.35
CA ASN A 106 -11.81 3.29 0.36
C ASN A 106 -12.43 4.60 0.86
N ASP A 107 -12.03 5.70 0.24
CA ASP A 107 -12.51 7.04 0.51
C ASP A 107 -13.03 7.62 -0.81
N THR A 108 -14.36 7.77 -0.91
CA THR A 108 -15.00 8.29 -2.13
C THR A 108 -14.73 9.77 -2.34
N SER A 109 -14.38 10.51 -1.28
CA SER A 109 -14.00 11.92 -1.36
C SER A 109 -12.52 12.10 -1.73
N ASN A 110 -11.68 11.11 -1.46
CA ASN A 110 -10.25 11.10 -1.77
C ASN A 110 -9.86 9.79 -2.48
N PRO A 111 -10.08 9.68 -3.80
CA PRO A 111 -9.80 8.43 -4.53
C PRO A 111 -8.30 8.13 -4.69
N PHE A 112 -7.44 9.11 -4.48
CA PHE A 112 -5.98 8.97 -4.50
C PHE A 112 -5.41 9.04 -3.07
N VAL A 113 -4.38 8.22 -2.80
CA VAL A 113 -3.72 8.17 -1.48
C VAL A 113 -2.98 9.47 -1.16
N GLU A 114 -2.37 10.08 -2.18
CA GLU A 114 -1.67 11.36 -2.12
C GLU A 114 -2.20 12.28 -3.23
N MET A 115 -2.67 13.47 -2.84
CA MET A 115 -3.25 14.45 -3.75
C MET A 115 -2.31 15.63 -3.96
N HIS A 116 -1.96 15.90 -5.22
CA HIS A 116 -1.08 16.99 -5.63
C HIS A 116 -1.79 17.87 -6.68
N SER A 117 -2.87 18.55 -6.28
CA SER A 117 -3.72 19.34 -7.18
C SER A 117 -3.06 20.64 -7.65
N ASP A 118 -2.44 21.36 -6.72
CA ASP A 118 -1.94 22.71 -6.95
C ASP A 118 -0.47 22.69 -7.33
N ILE A 119 0.35 22.00 -6.52
CA ILE A 119 1.79 21.86 -6.72
C ILE A 119 2.09 20.41 -7.12
N PRO A 120 2.66 20.16 -8.31
CA PRO A 120 2.98 18.81 -8.74
C PRO A 120 4.11 18.20 -7.91
N LYS A 121 4.02 16.91 -7.60
CA LYS A 121 5.13 16.18 -6.99
C LYS A 121 6.21 15.91 -8.03
N ILE A 122 7.45 16.24 -7.68
CA ILE A 122 8.60 16.03 -8.56
C ILE A 122 8.97 14.54 -8.54
N ILE A 123 9.16 13.96 -9.72
CA ILE A 123 9.61 12.59 -9.94
C ILE A 123 10.88 12.65 -10.77
N HIS A 124 12.00 12.29 -10.16
CA HIS A 124 13.25 12.12 -10.89
C HIS A 124 13.19 10.84 -11.70
N MET A 125 13.56 10.91 -12.98
CA MET A 125 13.66 9.74 -13.81
C MET A 125 14.97 9.68 -14.59
N THR A 126 15.25 8.52 -15.14
CA THR A 126 16.44 8.28 -15.95
C THR A 126 16.01 7.56 -17.20
N LEU A 127 16.42 8.09 -18.36
CA LEU A 127 16.11 7.47 -19.64
C LEU A 127 16.57 6.01 -19.68
N GLY A 128 15.70 5.15 -20.19
CA GLY A 128 15.92 3.70 -20.27
C GLY A 128 15.71 2.94 -18.95
N ARG A 129 15.45 3.61 -17.83
CA ARG A 129 15.16 2.96 -16.53
C ARG A 129 13.67 2.98 -16.19
N GLU A 130 13.29 2.21 -15.18
CA GLU A 130 11.93 2.23 -14.64
C GLU A 130 11.64 3.57 -13.95
N VAL A 131 10.47 4.13 -14.23
CA VAL A 131 9.89 5.23 -13.45
C VAL A 131 8.47 4.83 -13.02
N ILE A 132 8.07 5.27 -11.83
CA ILE A 132 6.74 5.07 -11.28
C ILE A 132 6.11 6.44 -11.05
N ILE A 133 4.91 6.65 -11.60
CA ILE A 133 4.06 7.79 -11.28
C ILE A 133 3.18 7.36 -10.10
N PRO A 134 3.44 7.83 -8.86
CA PRO A 134 2.93 7.20 -7.63
C PRO A 134 1.48 7.61 -7.29
N CYS A 135 0.60 7.67 -8.27
CA CYS A 135 -0.82 7.99 -8.08
C CYS A 135 -1.65 6.76 -7.72
N ARG A 136 -1.33 6.17 -6.57
CA ARG A 136 -2.05 5.03 -6.00
C ARG A 136 -3.47 5.41 -5.62
N VAL A 137 -4.38 4.45 -5.72
CA VAL A 137 -5.80 4.65 -5.42
C VAL A 137 -6.21 4.05 -4.09
N THR A 138 -7.29 4.55 -3.52
CA THR A 138 -7.87 4.11 -2.24
C THR A 138 -8.77 2.90 -2.34
N ALA A 139 -9.16 2.48 -3.56
CA ALA A 139 -9.90 1.25 -3.82
C ALA A 139 -9.44 0.58 -5.13
N PRO A 140 -9.43 -0.76 -5.18
CA PRO A 140 -8.83 -1.50 -6.30
C PRO A 140 -9.60 -1.37 -7.62
N ASN A 141 -10.88 -1.01 -7.57
CA ASN A 141 -11.77 -0.87 -8.73
C ASN A 141 -11.80 0.56 -9.31
N ILE A 142 -11.02 1.50 -8.78
CA ILE A 142 -10.93 2.86 -9.32
C ILE A 142 -10.13 2.81 -10.63
N THR A 143 -10.78 3.22 -11.71
CA THR A 143 -10.15 3.39 -13.02
C THR A 143 -9.44 4.73 -13.08
N VAL A 144 -8.17 4.71 -13.46
CA VAL A 144 -7.32 5.91 -13.56
C VAL A 144 -6.81 6.07 -14.98
N THR A 145 -6.82 7.31 -15.48
CA THR A 145 -6.24 7.69 -16.77
C THR A 145 -4.97 8.50 -16.53
N LEU A 146 -3.88 8.17 -17.22
CA LEU A 146 -2.67 8.98 -17.23
C LEU A 146 -2.73 9.97 -18.39
N LYS A 147 -2.53 11.26 -18.12
CA LYS A 147 -2.43 12.31 -19.13
C LYS A 147 -1.11 13.05 -19.03
N LYS A 148 -0.67 13.57 -20.15
CA LYS A 148 0.48 14.48 -20.28
C LYS A 148 0.01 15.82 -20.84
N ILE A 149 0.74 16.89 -20.53
CA ILE A 149 0.54 18.23 -21.07
C ILE A 149 1.68 18.56 -22.07
N PRO A 150 1.40 19.09 -23.30
CA PRO A 150 0.09 19.36 -23.90
C PRO A 150 -0.80 18.10 -24.02
N PRO A 151 -2.13 18.25 -24.11
CA PRO A 151 -3.09 17.17 -23.86
C PRO A 151 -2.82 15.90 -24.68
N GLU A 152 -2.30 14.89 -24.01
CA GLU A 152 -2.05 13.56 -24.56
C GLU A 152 -2.49 12.51 -23.53
N THR A 153 -3.36 11.59 -23.93
CA THR A 153 -3.75 10.47 -23.07
C THR A 153 -2.78 9.31 -23.27
N LEU A 154 -2.15 8.88 -22.19
CA LEU A 154 -1.20 7.77 -22.17
C LEU A 154 -1.94 6.50 -21.72
N ILE A 155 -2.23 5.61 -22.66
CA ILE A 155 -3.04 4.41 -22.42
C ILE A 155 -2.16 3.27 -21.91
N PRO A 156 -2.51 2.61 -20.78
CA PRO A 156 -1.85 1.40 -20.34
C PRO A 156 -1.98 0.27 -21.35
N ASP A 157 -0.86 -0.20 -21.88
CA ASP A 157 -0.76 -1.32 -22.84
C ASP A 157 -0.30 -2.62 -22.16
N GLY A 158 -0.01 -2.58 -20.86
CA GLY A 158 0.51 -3.72 -20.09
C GLY A 158 1.98 -4.04 -20.36
N LYS A 159 2.69 -3.22 -21.15
CA LYS A 159 4.09 -3.43 -21.52
C LYS A 159 4.95 -2.19 -21.35
N THR A 160 4.61 -1.10 -22.04
CA THR A 160 5.30 0.19 -21.93
C THR A 160 4.76 1.03 -20.78
N ILE A 161 3.44 0.94 -20.56
CA ILE A 161 2.73 1.60 -19.47
C ILE A 161 1.87 0.54 -18.79
N ILE A 162 2.17 0.29 -17.52
CA ILE A 162 1.51 -0.74 -16.72
C ILE A 162 0.80 -0.04 -15.56
N TRP A 163 -0.51 -0.24 -15.46
CA TRP A 163 -1.29 0.25 -14.32
C TRP A 163 -1.23 -0.77 -13.16
N ASP A 164 -0.97 -0.27 -11.96
CA ASP A 164 -1.00 -1.05 -10.72
C ASP A 164 -1.71 -0.19 -9.65
N SER A 165 -2.89 -0.59 -9.18
CA SER A 165 -3.66 0.19 -8.20
C SER A 165 -2.92 0.39 -6.86
N MET A 166 -1.94 -0.46 -6.55
CA MET A 166 -1.12 -0.41 -5.34
C MET A 166 0.17 0.40 -5.51
N LYS A 167 0.55 0.78 -6.74
CA LYS A 167 1.81 1.52 -7.02
C LYS A 167 1.65 2.77 -7.88
N GLY A 168 0.62 2.81 -8.73
CA GLY A 168 0.41 3.82 -9.76
C GLY A 168 0.80 3.32 -11.16
N PHE A 169 1.17 4.23 -12.06
CA PHE A 169 1.63 3.84 -13.40
C PHE A 169 3.12 3.51 -13.37
N ARG A 170 3.45 2.30 -13.81
CA ARG A 170 4.83 1.83 -13.97
C ARG A 170 5.21 1.91 -15.44
N ILE A 171 6.37 2.51 -15.71
CA ILE A 171 6.94 2.65 -17.05
C ILE A 171 8.32 1.97 -16.98
N PRO A 172 8.44 0.68 -17.37
CA PRO A 172 9.66 -0.10 -17.17
C PRO A 172 10.90 0.46 -17.89
N LYS A 173 10.69 1.14 -19.02
CA LYS A 173 11.75 1.75 -19.83
C LYS A 173 11.33 3.15 -20.29
N ALA A 174 11.57 4.15 -19.44
CA ALA A 174 11.19 5.53 -19.70
C ALA A 174 11.96 6.11 -20.90
N THR A 175 11.25 6.78 -21.80
CA THR A 175 11.80 7.57 -22.91
C THR A 175 11.51 9.05 -22.70
N TYR A 176 12.05 9.91 -23.57
CA TYR A 176 11.79 11.37 -23.53
C TYR A 176 10.30 11.72 -23.61
N ARG A 177 9.45 10.82 -24.15
CA ARG A 177 7.99 11.01 -24.21
C ARG A 177 7.38 11.19 -22.82
N PHE A 178 7.98 10.63 -21.78
CA PHE A 178 7.48 10.74 -20.42
C PHE A 178 7.96 11.99 -19.69
N ILE A 179 8.93 12.77 -20.22
CA ILE A 179 9.40 14.03 -19.61
C ILE A 179 8.29 15.08 -19.67
N GLY A 180 7.98 15.70 -18.54
CA GLY A 180 7.07 16.84 -18.44
C GLY A 180 6.03 16.70 -17.34
N LEU A 181 4.95 17.49 -17.48
CA LEU A 181 3.85 17.52 -16.52
C LEU A 181 2.83 16.44 -16.87
N LEU A 182 2.65 15.50 -15.95
CA LEU A 182 1.66 14.43 -16.02
C LEU A 182 0.55 14.64 -14.99
N SER A 183 -0.63 14.11 -15.27
CA SER A 183 -1.73 14.01 -14.32
C SER A 183 -2.36 12.62 -14.33
N CYS A 184 -2.69 12.12 -13.15
CA CYS A 184 -3.56 10.96 -13.01
C CYS A 184 -4.97 11.46 -12.73
N GLU A 185 -5.92 11.05 -13.57
CA GLU A 185 -7.32 11.46 -13.48
C GLU A 185 -8.22 10.26 -13.18
N ALA A 186 -9.18 10.44 -12.28
CA ALA A 186 -10.21 9.45 -11.95
C ALA A 186 -11.57 10.13 -11.78
N THR A 187 -12.65 9.40 -12.07
CA THR A 187 -14.02 9.87 -11.83
C THR A 187 -14.70 8.95 -10.84
N VAL A 188 -15.11 9.48 -9.69
CA VAL A 188 -15.79 8.74 -8.62
C VAL A 188 -17.04 9.50 -8.20
N GLY A 189 -18.20 8.84 -8.20
CA GLY A 189 -19.46 9.47 -7.84
C GLY A 189 -19.79 10.72 -8.68
N GLY A 190 -19.46 10.71 -9.98
CA GLY A 190 -19.65 11.86 -10.89
C GLY A 190 -18.64 13.01 -10.73
N HIS A 191 -17.76 12.95 -9.72
CA HIS A 191 -16.75 13.98 -9.47
C HIS A 191 -15.41 13.57 -10.08
N LYS A 192 -14.77 14.52 -10.77
CA LYS A 192 -13.46 14.32 -11.40
C LYS A 192 -12.35 14.74 -10.44
N TYR A 193 -11.39 13.86 -10.24
CA TYR A 193 -10.21 14.06 -9.41
C TYR A 193 -8.96 14.04 -10.28
N SER A 194 -7.98 14.90 -9.96
CA SER A 194 -6.72 15.01 -10.69
C SER A 194 -5.57 15.30 -9.73
N THR A 195 -4.50 14.49 -9.81
CA THR A 195 -3.25 14.67 -9.06
C THR A 195 -2.08 14.77 -10.04
N LYS A 196 -1.18 15.73 -9.83
CA LYS A 196 -0.17 16.15 -10.81
C LYS A 196 1.25 15.75 -10.40
N TYR A 197 2.07 15.42 -11.40
CA TYR A 197 3.46 15.02 -11.23
C TYR A 197 4.33 15.67 -12.29
N LEU A 198 5.49 16.19 -11.90
CA LEU A 198 6.49 16.72 -12.82
C LEU A 198 7.65 15.75 -12.92
N THR A 199 7.84 15.16 -14.11
CA THR A 199 8.96 14.27 -14.38
C THR A 199 10.08 15.00 -15.11
N HIS A 200 11.32 14.76 -14.70
CA HIS A 200 12.52 15.23 -15.38
C HIS A 200 13.67 14.25 -15.21
#